data_AF-A0A920NJU1-F1
#
_entry.id   AF-A0A920NJU1-F1
#
_cell.length_a   1.000
_cell.length_b   1.000
_cell.length_c   1.000
_cell.angle_alpha   90.00
_cell.angle_beta   90.00
_cell.angle_gamma   90.00
#
_symmetry.space_group_name_H-M   'P 1'
#
loop_
_entity.id
_entity.type
_entity.pdbx_description
1 polymer ?
#
loop_
_entity_poly.entity_id
_entity_poly.type
_entity_poly.pdbx_seq_one_letter_code
_entity_poly.pdbx_strand_id
1 'polypeptide(L)' 'MLVFSEFGRRVKENGGGTDHGAAGVSFLIGPKVNGGSFSDYPDIRAEALVEGDLAPSIDFRSVYSSILIIGCK' A
#
# COMPACT_ATOMS: atom_id res chain seq x y z
N MET A 1 -11.01 -11.72 -2.80
CA MET A 1 -10.53 -10.90 -3.93
C MET A 1 -9.46 -9.95 -3.41
N LEU A 2 -8.27 -10.01 -3.99
CA LEU A 2 -7.22 -9.01 -3.76
C LEU A 2 -7.41 -7.87 -4.78
N VAL A 3 -7.42 -6.64 -4.31
CA VAL A 3 -7.38 -5.43 -5.14
C VAL A 3 -6.16 -4.63 -4.69
N PHE A 4 -5.32 -4.20 -5.61
CA PHE A 4 -4.18 -3.35 -5.30
C PHE A 4 -4.14 -2.16 -6.27
N SER A 5 -3.57 -1.05 -5.80
CA SER A 5 -3.23 0.08 -6.65
C SER A 5 -1.73 0.09 -6.90
N GLU A 6 -1.32 0.18 -8.16
CA GLU A 6 0.06 0.49 -8.53
C GLU A 6 0.42 1.97 -8.26
N PHE A 7 -0.59 2.80 -8.00
CA PHE A 7 -0.47 4.23 -7.81
C PHE A 7 -0.70 4.64 -6.36
N GLY A 8 0.15 5.54 -5.87
CA GLY A 8 0.03 6.28 -4.62
C GLY A 8 0.15 7.78 -4.85
N ARG A 9 0.48 8.54 -3.79
CA ARG A 9 0.54 10.00 -3.82
C ARG A 9 1.83 10.49 -3.19
N ARG A 10 2.43 11.53 -3.77
CA ARG A 10 3.58 12.21 -3.16
C ARG A 10 3.13 13.00 -1.93
N VAL A 11 4.01 13.07 -0.93
CA VAL A 11 3.71 13.77 0.33
C VAL A 11 3.64 15.29 0.12
N LYS A 12 4.48 15.82 -0.77
CA LYS A 12 4.53 17.25 -1.06
C LYS A 12 3.33 17.68 -1.91
N GLU A 13 2.72 18.79 -1.50
CA GLU A 13 1.65 19.47 -2.25
C GLU A 13 2.18 20.05 -3.57
N ASN A 14 1.35 20.02 -4.61
CA ASN A 14 1.51 20.82 -5.81
C ASN A 14 0.16 21.31 -6.32
N GLY A 15 0.07 22.61 -6.64
CA GLY A 15 -1.03 23.18 -7.41
C GLY A 15 -2.44 22.93 -6.87
N GLY A 16 -2.63 22.78 -5.56
CA GLY A 16 -3.92 22.49 -4.92
C GLY A 16 -4.20 21.00 -4.70
N GLY A 17 -3.20 20.13 -4.88
CA GLY A 17 -3.30 18.70 -4.65
C GLY A 17 -1.94 18.07 -4.38
N THR A 18 -1.75 16.82 -4.75
CA THR A 18 -0.46 16.13 -4.66
C THR A 18 -0.08 15.56 -6.02
N ASP A 19 1.17 15.19 -6.22
CA ASP A 19 1.54 14.46 -7.43
C ASP A 19 1.16 12.99 -7.33
N HIS A 20 1.10 12.36 -8.50
CA HIS A 20 1.15 10.92 -8.58
C HIS A 20 2.46 10.42 -7.95
N GLY A 21 2.36 9.41 -7.08
CA GLY A 21 3.49 8.77 -6.42
C GLY A 21 3.38 7.26 -6.32
N ALA A 22 4.28 6.66 -5.54
CA ALA A 22 4.32 5.23 -5.26
C ALA A 22 3.68 4.87 -3.89
N ALA A 23 3.80 3.60 -3.49
CA ALA A 23 3.28 3.05 -2.22
C ALA A 23 1.75 3.23 -2.04
N GLY A 24 0.99 2.71 -3.01
CA GLY A 24 -0.47 2.62 -2.94
C GLY A 24 -0.98 1.60 -1.92
N VAL A 25 -2.29 1.45 -1.86
CA VAL A 25 -2.98 0.55 -0.92
C VAL A 25 -3.38 -0.78 -1.57
N SER A 26 -3.50 -1.81 -0.75
CA SER A 26 -4.08 -3.11 -1.13
C SER A 26 -5.26 -3.44 -0.21
N PHE A 27 -6.32 -4.01 -0.79
CA PHE A 27 -7.51 -4.49 -0.09
C PHE A 27 -7.70 -5.98 -0.33
N LEU A 28 -8.02 -6.72 0.73
CA LEU A 28 -8.48 -8.10 0.64
C LEU A 28 -9.95 -8.15 1.06
N ILE A 29 -10.80 -8.62 0.16
CA ILE A 29 -12.27 -8.61 0.34
C ILE A 29 -12.80 -10.04 0.21
N GLY A 30 -13.55 -10.51 1.20
CA GLY A 30 -14.22 -11.80 1.15
C GLY A 30 -14.67 -12.33 2.52
N PRO A 31 -15.52 -13.36 2.56
CA PRO A 31 -16.13 -13.87 3.80
C PRO A 31 -15.12 -14.50 4.77
N LYS A 32 -13.94 -14.89 4.30
CA LYS A 32 -12.86 -15.47 5.12
C LYS A 32 -11.78 -14.46 5.52
N VAL A 33 -11.97 -13.18 5.19
CA VAL A 33 -11.00 -12.15 5.55
C VAL A 33 -11.22 -11.78 7.01
N ASN A 34 -10.19 -11.94 7.83
CA ASN A 34 -10.15 -11.28 9.13
C ASN A 34 -9.89 -9.79 8.90
N GLY A 35 -10.94 -8.96 9.04
CA GLY A 35 -10.87 -7.54 8.75
C GLY A 35 -9.92 -6.77 9.66
N GLY A 36 -9.44 -5.61 9.20
CA GLY A 36 -8.54 -4.73 9.95
C GLY A 36 -7.57 -3.97 9.05
N SER A 37 -6.75 -3.12 9.67
CA SER A 37 -5.58 -2.52 9.02
C SER A 37 -4.35 -3.37 9.30
N PHE A 38 -3.67 -3.79 8.25
CA PHE A 38 -2.48 -4.64 8.33
C PHE A 38 -1.28 -3.92 7.71
N SER A 39 -0.86 -2.84 8.35
CA SER A 39 0.41 -2.14 8.14
C SER A 39 0.45 -0.95 9.08
N ASP A 40 1.65 -0.48 9.40
CA ASP A 40 1.82 0.83 10.01
C ASP A 40 1.61 1.93 8.97
N TYR A 41 1.11 3.08 9.42
CA TYR A 41 1.05 4.25 8.55
C TYR A 41 2.48 4.71 8.22
N PRO A 42 2.81 4.94 6.93
CA PRO A 42 4.16 5.26 6.53
C PRO A 42 4.61 6.63 7.07
N ASP A 43 5.90 6.77 7.32
CA ASP A 43 6.49 8.03 7.75
C ASP A 43 6.47 9.05 6.61
N ILE A 44 6.08 10.29 6.94
CA ILE A 44 5.92 11.40 6.00
C ILE A 44 7.04 12.42 6.09
N ARG A 45 8.00 12.24 7.00
CA ARG A 45 9.19 13.09 7.12
C ARG A 45 10.05 12.94 5.87
N ALA A 46 10.65 14.04 5.42
CA ALA A 46 11.37 14.10 4.15
C ALA A 46 12.50 13.06 4.05
N GLU A 47 13.14 12.73 5.18
CA GLU A 47 14.25 11.78 5.26
C GLU A 47 13.81 10.32 5.10
N ALA A 48 12.52 10.03 5.31
CA ALA A 48 11.94 8.70 5.16
C ALA A 48 11.39 8.45 3.75
N LEU A 49 11.32 9.48 2.90
CA LEU A 49 10.76 9.37 1.56
C LEU A 49 11.76 8.79 0.58
N VAL A 50 11.27 8.00 -0.36
CA VAL A 50 12.06 7.48 -1.48
C VAL A 50 11.77 8.35 -2.68
N GLU A 51 12.70 9.23 -3.06
CA GLU A 51 12.53 10.16 -4.20
C GLU A 51 11.28 11.06 -4.12
N GLY A 52 10.79 11.32 -2.90
CA GLY A 52 9.58 12.10 -2.61
C GLY A 52 8.29 11.28 -2.47
N ASP A 53 8.38 9.97 -2.68
CA ASP A 53 7.31 9.01 -2.47
C ASP A 53 7.35 8.40 -1.06
N LEU A 54 6.20 7.94 -0.57
CA LEU A 54 6.16 7.15 0.66
C LEU A 54 6.95 5.84 0.46
N ALA A 55 7.72 5.45 1.47
CA ALA A 55 8.42 4.17 1.46
C ALA A 55 7.39 3.02 1.56
N PRO A 56 7.35 2.05 0.62
CA PRO A 56 6.46 0.90 0.70
C PRO A 56 6.81 0.01 1.90
N SER A 57 5.81 -0.35 2.71
CA SER A 57 5.99 -1.25 3.86
C SER A 57 5.72 -2.72 3.54
N ILE A 58 4.87 -2.99 2.54
CA ILE A 58 4.46 -4.34 2.14
C ILE A 58 4.49 -4.45 0.62
N ASP A 59 5.15 -5.49 0.11
CA ASP A 59 5.08 -5.84 -1.31
C ASP A 59 3.78 -6.58 -1.61
N PHE A 60 2.90 -6.01 -2.45
CA PHE A 60 1.63 -6.62 -2.83
C PHE A 60 1.79 -8.02 -3.45
N ARG A 61 2.93 -8.31 -4.09
CA ARG A 61 3.23 -9.63 -4.67
C ARG A 61 3.39 -10.68 -3.58
N SER A 62 3.93 -10.31 -2.42
CA SER A 62 4.04 -11.21 -1.28
C SER A 62 2.66 -11.58 -0.72
N VAL A 63 1.72 -10.62 -0.70
CA VAL A 63 0.32 -10.85 -0.30
C VAL A 63 -0.36 -11.79 -1.30
N TYR A 64 -0.23 -11.51 -2.59
CA TYR A 64 -0.77 -12.37 -3.64
C TYR A 64 -0.22 -13.80 -3.58
N SER A 65 1.11 -13.94 -3.45
CA SER A 65 1.76 -15.24 -3.32
C SER A 65 1.30 -15.99 -2.07
N SER A 66 1.11 -15.30 -0.95
CA SER A 66 0.62 -15.91 0.29
C SER A 66 -0.79 -16.46 0.14
N ILE A 67 -1.68 -15.73 -0.55
CA ILE A 67 -3.04 -16.19 -0.86
C ILE A 67 -3.02 -17.47 -1.71
N LEU A 68 -2.13 -17.54 -2.71
CA LEU A 68 -2.02 -18.70 -3.58
C LEU A 68 -1.41 -19.93 -2.88
N ILE A 69 -0.39 -19.73 -2.04
CA ILE A 69 0.37 -20.83 -1.43
C ILE A 69 -0.34 -21.39 -0.20
N ILE A 70 -0.84 -20.52 0.68
CA ILE A 70 -1.40 -20.92 1.98
C ILE A 70 -2.91 -21.20 1.85
N GLY A 71 -3.54 -20.62 0.83
CA GLY A 71 -4.99 -20.47 0.76
C GLY A 71 -5.48 -19.49 1.84
N CYS A 72 -6.60 -18.79 1.58
CA CYS A 72 -7.36 -18.23 2.71
C CYS A 72 -7.94 -19.41 3.50
N LYS A 73 -7.21 -19.87 4.53
CA LYS A 73 -7.82 -20.75 5.53
C LYS A 73 -9.01 -20.02 6.16
#